data_AF-A0A0R3TNU8-F1
#
_entry.id   AF-A0A0R3TNU8-F1
#
_cell.length_a   1.000
_cell.length_b   1.000
_cell.length_c   1.000
_cell.angle_alpha   90.00
_cell.angle_beta   90.00
_cell.angle_gamma   90.00
#
_symmetry.space_group_name_H-M   'P 1'
#
loop_
_entity.id
_entity.type
_entity.pdbx_description
1 polymer ?
#
loop_
_entity_poly.entity_id
_entity_poly.type
_entity_poly.pdbx_seq_one_letter_code
_entity_poly.pdbx_strand_id
1 'polypeptide(L)'
;MPEFGLLPKEYNARVHGAYFPGYNYGPKEKQLGDVKMGELWPYIKTRSRNPVDYMKAFSRFTWRYRLKWLYPRRTTLVPFFQLGFFFAACQYIINYKAHQTERHAKYH
;
A
#
# COMPACT_ATOMS: atom_id res chain seq x y z
N MET A 1 20.51 -18.51 0.57
CA MET A 1 19.08 -18.91 0.58
C MET A 1 18.26 -17.72 1.06
N PRO A 2 17.11 -17.38 0.46
CA PRO A 2 16.21 -16.43 1.09
C PRO A 2 15.73 -17.08 2.39
N GLU A 3 16.06 -16.48 3.52
CA GLU A 3 15.70 -16.97 4.85
C GLU A 3 14.18 -16.79 5.08
N PHE A 4 13.39 -17.68 4.49
CA PHE A 4 11.95 -17.74 4.71
C PHE A 4 11.65 -18.30 6.10
N GLY A 5 10.77 -17.62 6.85
CA GLY A 5 10.36 -18.05 8.19
C GLY A 5 11.23 -17.53 9.34
N LEU A 6 12.37 -16.90 9.04
CA LEU A 6 13.18 -16.22 10.05
C LEU A 6 12.65 -14.79 10.31
N LEU A 7 12.88 -14.32 11.53
CA LEU A 7 12.59 -12.94 11.90
C LEU A 7 13.47 -11.99 11.05
N PRO A 8 12.97 -10.78 10.74
CA PRO A 8 13.78 -9.78 10.04
C PRO A 8 15.07 -9.52 10.80
N LYS A 9 16.20 -9.40 10.09
CA LYS A 9 17.52 -9.13 10.71
C LYS A 9 17.54 -7.84 11.53
N GLU A 10 16.69 -6.90 11.19
CA GLU A 10 16.54 -5.59 11.84
C GLU A 10 15.73 -5.67 13.14
N TYR A 11 15.05 -6.79 13.41
CA TYR A 11 14.22 -6.94 14.60
C TYR A 11 15.05 -7.32 15.83
N ASN A 12 15.01 -6.46 16.84
CA ASN A 12 15.48 -6.74 18.19
C ASN A 12 14.32 -6.78 19.19
N ALA A 13 14.08 -7.95 19.82
CA ALA A 13 13.01 -8.15 20.80
C ALA A 13 13.11 -7.24 22.04
N ARG A 14 14.33 -6.86 22.46
CA ARG A 14 14.54 -5.95 23.60
C ARG A 14 14.14 -4.51 23.30
N VAL A 15 14.24 -4.09 22.04
CA VAL A 15 13.94 -2.72 21.60
C VAL A 15 12.49 -2.60 21.12
N HIS A 16 11.98 -3.60 20.40
CA HIS A 16 10.69 -3.53 19.73
C HIS A 16 9.55 -4.25 20.47
N GLY A 17 9.84 -5.02 21.51
CA GLY A 17 8.84 -5.82 22.21
C GLY A 17 8.39 -7.02 21.39
N ALA A 18 7.10 -7.38 21.47
CA ALA A 18 6.55 -8.51 20.73
C ALA A 18 6.58 -8.27 19.21
N TYR A 19 6.92 -9.32 18.45
CA TYR A 19 7.02 -9.20 17.00
C TYR A 19 5.67 -8.88 16.36
N PHE A 20 5.61 -7.74 15.69
CA PHE A 20 4.50 -7.32 14.85
C PHE A 20 4.85 -7.40 13.36
N PRO A 21 4.18 -8.25 12.55
CA PRO A 21 4.51 -8.43 11.14
C PRO A 21 4.08 -7.26 10.24
N GLY A 22 3.25 -6.34 10.74
CA GLY A 22 2.82 -5.15 9.99
C GLY A 22 3.81 -3.98 10.04
N TYR A 23 4.87 -4.08 10.84
CA TYR A 23 5.87 -3.03 11.02
C TYR A 23 7.08 -3.22 10.10
N ASN A 24 7.73 -2.10 9.74
CA ASN A 24 9.04 -2.13 9.11
C ASN A 24 10.11 -1.83 10.18
N TYR A 25 10.90 -2.83 10.54
CA TYR A 25 11.95 -2.71 11.56
C TYR A 25 13.23 -2.05 11.06
N GLY A 26 13.40 -1.95 9.74
CA GLY A 26 14.52 -1.26 9.13
C GLY A 26 14.50 0.25 9.30
N PRO A 27 15.49 0.94 8.71
CA PRO A 27 15.61 2.38 8.78
C PRO A 27 14.31 3.09 8.36
N LYS A 28 13.87 4.05 9.17
CA LYS A 28 12.74 4.92 8.83
C LYS A 28 13.20 5.96 7.82
N GLU A 29 12.90 5.72 6.55
CA GLU A 29 13.03 6.76 5.53
C GLU A 29 11.97 7.87 5.73
N LYS A 30 12.24 9.02 5.14
CA LYS A 30 11.29 10.14 5.06
C LYS A 30 9.96 9.64 4.49
N GLN A 31 8.84 10.01 5.11
CA GLN A 31 7.53 9.57 4.62
C GLN A 31 7.21 10.27 3.29
N LEU A 32 6.48 9.60 2.40
CA LEU A 32 6.10 10.15 1.10
C LEU A 32 5.42 11.53 1.22
N GLY A 33 4.63 11.75 2.28
CA GLY A 33 3.94 13.02 2.54
C GLY A 33 4.85 14.18 2.93
N ASP A 34 6.06 13.91 3.42
CA ASP A 34 7.01 14.97 3.83
C ASP A 34 7.93 15.40 2.67
N VAL A 35 7.94 14.65 1.56
CA VAL A 35 8.84 14.86 0.43
C VAL A 35 8.36 16.05 -0.40
N LYS A 36 9.28 16.94 -0.80
CA LYS A 36 8.96 18.06 -1.68
C LYS A 36 8.64 17.53 -3.08
N MET A 37 7.67 18.14 -3.78
CA MET A 37 7.25 17.67 -5.11
C MET A 37 8.41 17.61 -6.13
N GLY A 38 9.35 18.55 -6.08
CA GLY A 38 10.54 18.53 -6.94
C GLY A 38 11.53 17.38 -6.65
N GLU A 39 11.47 16.80 -5.45
CA GLU A 39 12.33 15.70 -5.00
C GLU A 39 11.66 14.33 -5.13
N LEU A 40 10.41 14.27 -5.60
CA LEU A 40 9.61 13.05 -5.64
C LEU A 40 10.24 11.97 -6.53
N TRP A 41 10.74 12.34 -7.70
CA TRP A 41 11.39 11.40 -8.63
C TRP A 41 12.71 10.84 -8.09
N PRO A 42 13.67 11.67 -7.64
CA PRO A 42 14.86 11.19 -6.94
C PRO A 42 14.53 10.30 -5.74
N TYR A 43 13.54 10.70 -4.93
CA TYR A 43 13.04 9.93 -3.81
C TYR A 43 12.60 8.54 -4.30
N ILE A 44 11.66 8.41 -5.24
CA ILE A 44 11.19 7.08 -5.70
C ILE A 44 12.34 6.20 -6.21
N LYS A 45 13.36 6.79 -6.84
CA LYS A 45 14.53 6.06 -7.34
C LYS A 45 15.41 5.44 -6.23
N THR A 46 15.34 5.89 -4.98
CA THR A 46 16.10 5.29 -3.86
C THR A 46 15.59 3.91 -3.44
N ARG A 47 14.38 3.51 -3.88
CA ARG A 47 13.77 2.25 -3.47
C ARG A 47 14.42 1.07 -4.17
N SER A 48 14.52 -0.03 -3.44
CA SER A 48 14.88 -1.34 -3.98
C SER A 48 13.95 -1.73 -5.13
N ARG A 49 14.53 -2.06 -6.29
CA ARG A 49 13.77 -2.60 -7.44
C ARG A 49 13.55 -4.11 -7.36
N ASN A 50 13.90 -4.74 -6.23
CA ASN A 50 13.79 -6.17 -6.04
C ASN A 50 12.31 -6.57 -5.82
N PRO A 51 11.75 -7.50 -6.61
CA PRO A 51 10.38 -8.00 -6.44
C PRO A 51 10.10 -8.54 -5.03
N VAL A 52 11.11 -9.12 -4.37
CA VAL A 52 10.96 -9.69 -3.02
C VAL A 52 10.64 -8.61 -1.99
N ASP A 53 11.21 -7.41 -2.14
CA ASP A 53 11.00 -6.32 -1.19
C ASP A 53 9.59 -5.71 -1.34
N TYR A 54 9.05 -5.69 -2.55
CA TYR A 54 7.65 -5.35 -2.80
C TYR A 54 6.69 -6.36 -2.16
N MET A 55 6.97 -7.67 -2.28
CA MET A 55 6.16 -8.70 -1.63
C MET A 55 6.18 -8.59 -0.10
N LYS A 56 7.34 -8.27 0.49
CA LYS A 56 7.45 -7.97 1.93
C LYS A 56 6.62 -6.75 2.31
N ALA A 57 6.68 -5.67 1.54
CA ALA A 57 5.88 -4.46 1.78
C ALA A 57 4.36 -4.75 1.68
N PHE A 58 3.95 -5.53 0.68
CA PHE A 58 2.56 -5.96 0.52
C PHE A 58 2.11 -6.82 1.71
N SER A 59 2.92 -7.80 2.14
CA SER A 59 2.63 -8.61 3.33
C SER A 59 2.39 -7.74 4.56
N ARG A 60 3.26 -6.76 4.84
CA ARG A 60 3.09 -5.80 5.95
C ARG A 60 1.80 -4.99 5.82
N PHE A 61 1.47 -4.54 4.61
CA PHE A 61 0.21 -3.84 4.34
C PHE A 61 -1.01 -4.71 4.65
N THR A 62 -1.05 -5.95 4.16
CA THR A 62 -2.19 -6.86 4.42
C THR A 62 -2.38 -7.12 5.90
N TRP A 63 -1.32 -7.20 6.71
CA TRP A 63 -1.41 -7.34 8.16
C TRP A 63 -2.10 -6.13 8.80
N ARG A 64 -1.63 -4.92 8.48
CA ARG A 64 -2.24 -3.68 8.98
C ARG A 64 -3.69 -3.54 8.55
N TYR A 65 -3.98 -3.89 7.30
CA TYR A 65 -5.33 -3.85 6.75
C TYR A 65 -6.28 -4.80 7.47
N ARG A 66 -5.86 -6.07 7.65
CA ARG A 66 -6.65 -7.08 8.35
C ARG A 66 -6.94 -6.68 9.79
N LEU A 67 -5.94 -6.19 10.51
CA LEU A 67 -6.12 -5.74 11.90
C LEU A 67 -7.05 -4.54 12.03
N LYS A 68 -7.05 -3.64 11.05
CA LYS A 68 -7.91 -2.47 11.06
C LYS A 68 -9.36 -2.78 10.70
N TRP A 69 -9.59 -3.68 9.74
CA TRP A 69 -10.92 -3.82 9.12
C TRP A 69 -11.55 -5.21 9.21
N LEU A 70 -10.76 -6.28 9.35
CA LEU A 70 -11.26 -7.67 9.32
C LEU A 70 -11.29 -8.32 10.70
N TYR A 71 -10.25 -8.11 11.51
CA TYR A 71 -10.12 -8.69 12.85
C TYR A 71 -10.73 -7.92 14.02
N PRO A 72 -11.19 -6.65 13.92
CA PRO A 72 -11.90 -6.02 15.02
C PRO A 72 -13.15 -6.81 15.43
N ARG A 73 -13.42 -6.90 16.75
CA ARG A 73 -14.60 -7.61 17.29
C ARG A 73 -15.92 -7.07 16.73
N ARG A 74 -15.97 -5.79 16.41
CA ARG A 74 -17.09 -5.13 15.70
C ARG A 74 -16.59 -4.74 14.33
N THR A 75 -16.87 -5.60 13.35
CA THR A 75 -16.48 -5.35 11.96
C THR A 75 -17.43 -4.35 11.32
N THR A 76 -16.88 -3.53 10.42
CA THR A 76 -17.64 -2.57 9.60
C THR A 76 -17.68 -3.07 8.17
N LEU A 77 -18.68 -2.65 7.38
CA LEU A 77 -18.80 -3.00 5.96
C LEU A 77 -17.75 -2.32 5.04
N VAL A 78 -16.78 -1.61 5.60
CA VAL A 78 -15.74 -0.86 4.87
C VAL A 78 -14.99 -1.68 3.81
N PRO A 79 -14.57 -2.95 4.06
CA PRO A 79 -13.91 -3.74 3.03
C PRO A 79 -14.76 -3.95 1.78
N PHE A 80 -16.07 -4.11 1.94
CA PHE A 80 -17.00 -4.28 0.81
C PHE A 80 -17.11 -3.02 -0.02
N PHE A 81 -17.20 -1.84 0.63
CA PHE A 81 -17.22 -0.57 -0.09
C PHE A 81 -15.90 -0.28 -0.81
N GLN A 82 -14.76 -0.61 -0.21
CA GLN A 82 -13.45 -0.45 -0.86
C GLN A 82 -13.32 -1.34 -2.10
N LEU A 83 -13.80 -2.59 -2.02
CA LEU A 83 -13.83 -3.52 -3.14
C LEU A 83 -14.82 -3.06 -4.23
N GLY A 84 -16.01 -2.58 -3.85
CA GLY A 84 -16.97 -1.99 -4.78
C GLY A 84 -16.42 -0.76 -5.50
N PHE A 85 -15.77 0.16 -4.77
CA PHE A 85 -15.09 1.31 -5.35
C PHE A 85 -13.99 0.91 -6.32
N PHE A 86 -13.19 -0.12 -5.98
CA PHE A 86 -12.15 -0.63 -6.87
C PHE A 86 -12.74 -1.12 -8.20
N PHE A 87 -13.81 -1.91 -8.17
CA PHE A 87 -14.47 -2.37 -9.41
C PHE A 87 -15.10 -1.22 -10.20
N ALA A 88 -15.77 -0.28 -9.53
CA ALA A 88 -16.32 0.91 -10.17
C ALA A 88 -15.23 1.75 -10.87
N ALA A 89 -14.09 1.96 -10.21
CA ALA A 89 -12.95 2.68 -10.76
C ALA A 89 -12.34 1.94 -11.95
N CYS A 90 -12.13 0.62 -11.86
CA CYS A 90 -11.66 -0.21 -12.97
C CYS A 90 -12.60 -0.12 -14.17
N GLN A 91 -13.91 -0.25 -13.94
CA GLN A 91 -14.92 -0.13 -14.99
C GLN A 91 -14.88 1.25 -15.67
N TYR A 92 -14.75 2.32 -14.89
CA TYR A 92 -14.63 3.67 -15.43
C TYR A 92 -13.38 3.84 -16.29
N ILE A 93 -12.23 3.33 -15.84
CA ILE A 93 -10.97 3.41 -16.60
C ILE A 93 -11.05 2.60 -17.89
N ILE A 94 -11.61 1.39 -17.86
CA ILE A 94 -11.79 0.54 -19.05
C ILE A 94 -12.70 1.23 -20.08
N ASN A 95 -13.80 1.83 -19.62
CA ASN A 95 -14.75 2.51 -20.49
C ASN A 95 -14.42 3.99 -20.72
N TYR A 96 -13.24 4.45 -20.29
CA TYR A 96 -12.88 5.87 -20.34
C TYR A 96 -13.02 6.45 -21.75
N LYS A 97 -12.64 5.71 -22.79
CA LYS A 97 -12.80 6.13 -24.19
C LYS A 97 -14.26 6.36 -24.59
N ALA A 98 -15.18 5.54 -24.07
CA ALA A 98 -16.61 5.71 -24.32
C ALA A 98 -17.18 6.91 -23.54
N HIS A 99 -16.62 7.21 -22.37
CA HIS A 99 -17.01 8.37 -21.56
C HIS A 99 -16.47 9.72 -22.09
N GLN A 100 -15.54 9.70 -23.05
CA GLN A 100 -14.98 10.91 -23.67
C GLN A 100 -15.93 11.60 -24.69
N THR A 101 -17.22 11.27 -24.73
CA THR A 101 -18.20 11.93 -25.59
C THR A 101 -18.25 13.45 -25.37
N GLU A 102 -17.94 13.90 -24.15
CA GLU A 102 -17.75 15.32 -23.78
C GLU A 102 -16.68 16.06 -24.58
N ARG A 103 -15.71 15.36 -25.20
CA ARG A 103 -14.72 15.99 -26.09
C ARG A 103 -15.34 16.44 -27.42
N HIS A 104 -16.48 15.85 -27.80
CA HIS A 104 -17.17 16.13 -29.05
C HIS A 104 -18.41 17.01 -28.87
N ALA A 105 -18.90 17.17 -27.65
CA ALA A 105 -20.06 18.00 -27.33
C ALA A 105 -19.64 19.15 -26.41
N LYS A 106 -19.84 20.39 -26.86
CA LYS A 106 -19.77 21.57 -25.97
C LYS A 106 -20.96 21.52 -25.03
N TYR A 107 -20.74 21.08 -23.80
CA TYR A 107 -21.68 21.30 -22.71
C TYR A 107 -21.43 22.69 -22.09
N HIS A 108 -22.46 23.25 -21.46
CA HIS A 108 -22.37 24.53 -20.75
C HIS A 108 -21.39 24.48 -19.58
#